data_AF-A0A4U2ZSW1-F1
#
_entry.id   AF-A0A4U2ZSW1-F1
#
_cell.length_a   1.000
_cell.length_b   1.000
_cell.length_c   1.000
_cell.angle_alpha   90.00
_cell.angle_beta   90.00
_cell.angle_gamma   90.00
#
_symmetry.space_group_name_H-M   'P 1'
#
loop_
_entity.id
_entity.type
_entity.pdbx_description
1 polymer ?
#
loop_
_entity_poly.entity_id
_entity_poly.type
_entity_poly.pdbx_seq_one_letter_code
_entity_poly.pdbx_strand_id
1 'polypeptide(L)' 'INYVKSNKTTLIIAHRLSTIMAADHIIFLDDGKITGQGTHEELLNTHERYRDFVTYQTIK' A
#
# COMPACT_ATOMS: atom_id res chain seq x y z
N ILE A 1 -3.38 14.71 5.98
CA ILE A 1 -2.43 13.74 6.59
C ILE A 1 -0.96 14.13 6.32
N ASN A 2 -0.65 14.67 5.13
CA ASN A 2 0.73 14.98 4.72
C ASN A 2 1.54 15.89 5.68
N TYR A 3 0.90 16.83 6.37
CA TYR A 3 1.61 17.78 7.26
C TYR A 3 2.11 17.18 8.59
N VAL A 4 1.59 16.01 8.99
CA VAL A 4 1.95 15.36 10.28
C VAL A 4 3.10 14.36 10.13
N LYS A 5 3.44 13.96 8.90
CA LYS A 5 4.44 12.92 8.60
C LYS A 5 5.90 13.39 8.70
N SER A 6 6.19 14.67 8.47
CA SER A 6 7.56 15.17 8.52
C SER A 6 8.14 14.97 9.92
N ASN A 7 9.18 14.14 10.01
CA ASN A 7 9.96 13.83 11.21
C ASN A 7 9.37 12.83 12.21
N LYS A 8 8.41 11.99 11.78
CA LYS A 8 7.87 10.88 12.61
C LYS A 8 7.64 9.62 11.78
N THR A 9 7.88 8.45 12.37
CA THR A 9 7.43 7.19 11.80
C THR A 9 5.91 7.08 11.92
N THR A 10 5.22 6.92 10.80
CA THR A 10 3.76 6.82 10.75
C THR A 10 3.36 5.45 10.22
N LEU A 11 2.69 4.64 11.05
CA LEU A 11 2.08 3.38 10.62
C LEU A 11 0.60 3.62 10.30
N ILE A 12 0.18 3.26 9.08
CA ILE A 12 -1.20 3.42 8.63
C ILE A 12 -1.71 2.07 8.12
N ILE A 13 -2.84 1.62 8.65
CA ILE A 13 -3.61 0.51 8.08
C ILE A 13 -4.68 1.12 7.17
N ALA A 14 -4.62 0.84 5.88
CA ALA A 14 -5.50 1.46 4.90
C ALA A 14 -6.01 0.43 3.89
N HIS A 15 -7.27 0.60 3.50
CA HIS A 15 -7.87 -0.09 2.35
C HIS A 15 -8.10 0.84 1.16
N ARG A 16 -7.91 2.16 1.32
CA ARG A 16 -8.10 3.14 0.24
C ARG A 16 -6.81 3.31 -0.55
N LEU A 17 -6.91 3.17 -1.87
CA LEU A 17 -5.75 3.28 -2.77
C LEU A 17 -5.00 4.61 -2.62
N SER A 18 -5.71 5.73 -2.51
CA SER A 18 -5.09 7.07 -2.37
C SER A 18 -4.21 7.22 -1.13
N THR A 19 -4.49 6.49 -0.05
CA THR A 19 -3.65 6.50 1.17
C THR A 19 -2.43 5.61 1.01
N ILE A 20 -2.61 4.46 0.34
CA ILE A 20 -1.56 3.47 0.09
C ILE A 20 -0.53 4.04 -0.90
N MET A 21 -0.97 4.71 -1.98
CA MET A 21 -0.09 5.34 -2.97
C MET A 21 0.78 6.47 -2.38
N ALA A 22 0.33 7.09 -1.29
CA ALA A 22 1.06 8.16 -0.60
C ALA A 22 1.98 7.65 0.53
N ALA A 23 2.19 6.33 0.63
CA ALA A 23 3.09 5.72 1.59
C ALA A 23 4.50 5.58 1.00
N ASP A 24 5.51 5.88 1.81
CA ASP A 24 6.92 5.72 1.43
C ASP A 24 7.31 4.23 1.35
N HIS A 25 6.62 3.38 2.13
CA HIS A 25 6.79 1.94 2.14
C HIS A 25 5.46 1.24 2.44
N ILE A 26 5.16 0.17 1.73
CA ILE A 26 3.94 -0.61 1.84
C ILE A 26 4.30 -2.03 2.25
N ILE A 27 3.55 -2.57 3.21
CA ILE A 27 3.57 -3.99 3.57
C ILE A 27 2.19 -4.54 3.22
N PHE A 28 2.15 -5.51 2.32
CA PHE A 28 0.92 -6.18 1.91
C PHE A 28 0.72 -7.45 2.73
N LEU A 29 -0.39 -7.50 3.46
CA LEU A 29 -0.80 -8.63 4.27
C LEU A 29 -1.90 -9.41 3.53
N ASP A 30 -1.69 -10.70 3.29
CA ASP A 30 -2.69 -11.62 2.75
C ASP A 30 -2.71 -12.89 3.62
N ASP A 31 -3.90 -13.34 4.00
CA ASP A 31 -4.12 -14.51 4.86
C ASP A 31 -3.21 -14.57 6.11
N GLY A 32 -3.07 -13.45 6.80
CA GLY A 32 -2.23 -13.33 8.00
C GLY A 32 -0.72 -13.39 7.76
N LYS A 33 -0.27 -13.35 6.50
CA LYS A 33 1.15 -13.36 6.11
C LYS A 33 1.52 -12.11 5.34
N ILE A 34 2.75 -11.65 5.52
CA ILE A 34 3.32 -10.61 4.66
C ILE A 34 3.72 -11.27 3.35
N THR A 35 3.06 -10.89 2.27
CA THR A 35 3.32 -11.46 0.93
C THR A 35 4.03 -10.51 -0.01
N GLY A 36 4.03 -9.20 0.30
CA GLY A 36 4.73 -8.18 -0.47
C GLY A 36 5.21 -7.02 0.41
N GLN A 37 6.35 -6.45 0.04
CA GLN A 37 6.86 -5.22 0.64
C GLN A 37 7.55 -4.35 -0.42
N GLY A 38 7.43 -3.03 -0.30
CA GLY A 38 8.05 -2.10 -1.24
C GLY A 38 7.21 -0.84 -1.48
N THR A 39 7.55 -0.10 -2.51
CA THR A 39 6.75 1.03 -3.00
C THR A 39 5.52 0.54 -3.79
N HIS A 40 4.58 1.46 -4.05
CA HIS A 40 3.41 1.14 -4.88
C HIS A 40 3.81 0.63 -6.27
N GLU A 41 4.80 1.24 -6.92
CA GLU A 41 5.26 0.86 -8.25
C GLU A 41 5.97 -0.51 -8.25
N GLU A 42 6.84 -0.77 -7.26
CA GLU A 42 7.50 -2.06 -7.12
C GLU A 42 6.49 -3.18 -6.93
N LEU A 43 5.50 -3.00 -6.06
CA LEU A 43 4.47 -4.00 -5.80
C LEU A 43 3.53 -4.20 -6.99
N LEU A 44 3.21 -3.15 -7.74
CA LEU A 44 2.47 -3.29 -9.00
C LEU A 44 3.22 -4.20 -9.98
N ASN A 45 4.53 -4.04 -10.11
CA ASN A 45 5.32 -4.83 -11.06
C ASN A 45 5.58 -6.26 -10.56
N THR A 46 5.80 -6.43 -9.26
CA THR A 46 6.33 -7.68 -8.69
C THR A 46 5.30 -8.55 -7.97
N HIS A 47 4.12 -8.03 -7.63
CA HIS A 47 3.19 -8.71 -6.74
C HIS A 47 1.75 -8.78 -7.30
N GLU A 48 1.36 -9.97 -7.76
CA GLU A 48 0.08 -10.24 -8.41
C GLU A 48 -1.13 -9.84 -7.57
N ARG A 49 -1.21 -10.31 -6.31
CA ARG A 49 -2.36 -10.00 -5.43
C ARG A 49 -2.51 -8.51 -5.11
N TYR A 50 -1.41 -7.75 -5.21
CA TYR A 50 -1.45 -6.31 -4.99
C TYR A 50 -2.03 -5.61 -6.22
N ARG A 51 -1.68 -6.05 -7.43
CA ARG A 51 -2.32 -5.57 -8.68
C ARG A 51 -3.82 -5.83 -8.68
N ASP A 52 -4.25 -7.01 -8.24
CA ASP A 52 -5.67 -7.34 -8.15
C ASP A 52 -6.38 -6.38 -7.19
N PHE A 53 -5.82 -6.16 -6.00
CA PHE A 53 -6.33 -5.20 -5.03
C PHE A 53 -6.46 -3.78 -5.62
N VAL A 54 -5.44 -3.29 -6.34
CA VAL A 54 -5.46 -1.98 -7.00
C VAL A 54 -6.58 -1.91 -8.05
N THR A 55 -6.73 -2.97 -8.85
CA THR A 55 -7.79 -3.07 -9.87
C THR A 55 -9.17 -2.95 -9.24
N TYR A 56 -9.43 -3.68 -8.14
CA TYR A 56 -10.71 -3.61 -7.42
C TYR A 56 -11.01 -2.23 -6.82
N GLN A 57 -9.98 -1.50 -6.36
CA GLN A 57 -10.14 -0.16 -5.81
C GLN A 57 -10.37 0.92 -6.88
N THR A 58 -10.05 0.64 -8.15
CA THR A 58 -10.15 1.59 -9.26
C THR A 58 -11.50 1.50 -9.99
N ILE A 59 -12.15 0.33 -9.96
CA ILE A 59 -13.46 0.09 -10.60
C ILE A 59 -14.63 0.60 -9.73
N LYS A 60 -14.36 0.99 -8.50
CA LYS A 60 -15.34 1.45 -7.52
C LYS A 60 -15.44 2.97 -7.49
#